data_AF-A0A0R3T616-F1
#
_entry.id   AF-A0A0R3T616-F1
#
_cell.length_a   1.000
_cell.length_b   1.000
_cell.length_c   1.000
_cell.angle_alpha   90.00
_cell.angle_beta   90.00
_cell.angle_gamma   90.00
#
_symmetry.space_group_name_H-M   'P 1'
#
loop_
_entity.id
_entity.type
_entity.pdbx_description
1 polymer ?
#
loop_
_entity_poly.entity_id
_entity_poly.type
_entity_poly.pdbx_seq_one_letter_code
_entity_poly.pdbx_strand_id
1 'polypeptide(L)'
;MKLTVGVKLLQLILIVTNFFVLISGLLSIGLGSYIFARLSGTDGVTDIHTIPLFLIIAGILIFLISLPGFIGAMFKMPSLLRLFAFLLIFFIIVQLAAGICVIVYKEKIDQHVTKFMQDLIKKYKKTSKESILWSIRRIQNSFNCCGGAGPVDWNGDQIKYCCKSGENCGNTTFTIGCGSAIYDALQENAVIIGIVLSIFCLIEVISVVSGFILAKRISGNS
;
A
#
# COMPACT_ATOMS: atom_id res chain seq x y z
N MET A 1 -32.93 -22.52 17.85
CA MET A 1 -33.60 -22.14 16.59
C MET A 1 -32.58 -22.15 15.44
N LYS A 2 -32.88 -22.75 14.29
CA LYS A 2 -31.91 -22.91 13.18
C LYS A 2 -31.70 -21.55 12.48
N LEU A 3 -30.45 -21.16 12.19
CA LEU A 3 -30.16 -20.00 11.33
C LEU A 3 -30.90 -20.16 9.99
N THR A 4 -31.53 -19.07 9.53
CA THR A 4 -32.12 -19.02 8.19
C THR A 4 -31.05 -19.24 7.12
N VAL A 5 -31.45 -19.79 5.96
CA VAL A 5 -30.52 -20.13 4.86
C VAL A 5 -29.65 -18.93 4.46
N GLY A 6 -30.23 -17.73 4.40
CA GLY A 6 -29.49 -16.50 4.07
C GLY A 6 -28.38 -16.15 5.06
N VAL A 7 -28.58 -16.36 6.38
CA VAL A 7 -27.53 -16.07 7.38
C VAL A 7 -26.42 -17.11 7.33
N LYS A 8 -26.73 -18.37 7.00
CA LYS A 8 -25.71 -19.40 6.77
C LYS A 8 -24.86 -19.10 5.54
N LEU A 9 -25.49 -18.63 4.46
CA LEU A 9 -24.78 -18.19 3.26
C LEU A 9 -23.87 -17.00 3.56
N LEU A 10 -24.36 -16.01 4.30
CA LEU A 10 -23.57 -14.86 4.75
C LEU A 10 -22.35 -15.27 5.58
N GLN A 11 -22.56 -16.20 6.52
CA GLN A 11 -21.49 -16.76 7.33
C GLN A 11 -20.43 -17.46 6.46
N LEU A 12 -20.86 -18.29 5.49
CA LEU A 12 -19.95 -18.98 4.57
C LEU A 12 -19.14 -17.98 3.73
N ILE A 13 -19.78 -16.95 3.17
CA ILE A 13 -19.11 -15.91 2.39
C ILE A 13 -18.06 -15.20 3.24
N LEU A 14 -18.39 -14.79 4.46
CA LEU A 14 -17.44 -14.14 5.37
C LEU A 14 -16.27 -15.04 5.72
N ILE A 15 -16.49 -16.33 5.97
CA ILE A 15 -15.42 -17.29 6.27
C ILE A 15 -14.48 -17.41 5.07
N VAL A 16 -15.02 -17.68 3.88
CA VAL A 16 -14.21 -17.92 2.67
C VAL A 16 -13.43 -16.66 2.29
N THR A 17 -14.08 -15.50 2.27
CA THR A 17 -13.42 -14.23 1.90
C THR A 17 -12.33 -13.85 2.90
N ASN A 18 -12.61 -13.87 4.21
CA ASN A 18 -11.60 -13.55 5.21
C ASN A 18 -10.46 -14.57 5.25
N PHE A 19 -10.71 -15.85 4.94
CA PHE A 19 -9.65 -16.85 4.82
C PHE A 19 -8.65 -16.49 3.72
N PHE A 20 -9.13 -16.17 2.51
CA PHE A 20 -8.23 -15.77 1.42
C PHE A 20 -7.49 -14.46 1.73
N VAL A 21 -8.17 -13.48 2.34
CA VAL A 21 -7.54 -12.22 2.77
C VAL A 21 -6.46 -12.48 3.83
N LEU A 22 -6.73 -13.36 4.79
CA LEU A 22 -5.76 -13.75 5.83
C LEU A 22 -4.51 -14.39 5.23
N ILE A 23 -4.67 -15.32 4.29
CA ILE A 23 -3.54 -15.94 3.57
C ILE A 23 -2.76 -14.89 2.79
N SER A 24 -3.43 -13.95 2.11
CA SER A 24 -2.76 -12.86 1.39
C SER A 24 -1.94 -11.96 2.31
N GLY A 25 -2.42 -11.71 3.54
CA GLY A 25 -1.68 -10.99 4.58
C GLY A 25 -0.41 -11.73 4.99
N LEU A 26 -0.51 -13.02 5.28
CA LEU A 26 0.64 -13.87 5.62
C LEU A 26 1.68 -13.93 4.50
N LEU A 27 1.24 -14.09 3.24
CA LEU A 27 2.13 -14.09 2.08
C LEU A 27 2.85 -12.74 1.93
N SER A 28 2.15 -11.62 2.14
CA SER A 28 2.73 -10.28 2.08
C SER A 28 3.79 -10.07 3.17
N ILE A 29 3.52 -10.53 4.40
CA ILE A 29 4.49 -10.50 5.51
C ILE A 29 5.72 -11.35 5.17
N GLY A 30 5.52 -12.57 4.67
CA GLY A 30 6.60 -13.48 4.32
C GLY A 30 7.48 -12.93 3.20
N LEU A 31 6.86 -12.43 2.13
CA LEU A 31 7.57 -11.82 1.00
C LEU A 31 8.31 -10.54 1.43
N GLY A 32 7.64 -9.66 2.19
CA GLY A 32 8.25 -8.44 2.70
C GLY A 32 9.45 -8.72 3.61
N SER A 33 9.33 -9.71 4.51
CA SER A 33 10.41 -10.13 5.42
C SER A 33 11.59 -10.76 4.65
N TYR A 34 11.30 -11.58 3.64
CA TYR A 34 12.33 -12.16 2.78
C TYR A 34 13.14 -11.08 2.04
N ILE A 35 12.45 -10.11 1.43
CA ILE A 35 13.08 -8.99 0.74
C ILE A 35 13.85 -8.11 1.74
N PHE A 36 13.27 -7.83 2.91
CA PHE A 36 13.92 -7.05 3.96
C PHE A 36 15.24 -7.71 4.42
N ALA A 37 15.23 -9.01 4.72
CA ALA A 37 16.43 -9.73 5.15
C ALA A 37 17.55 -9.71 4.09
N ARG A 38 17.19 -9.87 2.80
CA ARG A 38 18.14 -9.73 1.67
C ARG A 38 18.75 -8.33 1.60
N LEU A 39 18.01 -7.30 1.97
CA LEU A 39 18.47 -5.91 1.94
C LEU A 39 19.25 -5.51 3.19
N SER A 40 18.98 -6.11 4.35
CA SER A 40 19.60 -5.78 5.65
C SER A 40 21.01 -6.35 5.80
N GLY A 41 21.32 -7.50 5.18
CA GLY A 41 22.66 -8.10 5.19
C GLY A 41 23.70 -7.37 4.33
N THR A 42 23.42 -6.15 3.90
CA THR A 42 24.38 -5.34 3.16
C THR A 42 24.54 -3.99 3.85
N ASP A 43 25.60 -3.92 4.65
CA ASP A 43 25.91 -2.86 5.59
C ASP A 43 25.77 -1.45 5.00
N GLY A 44 25.13 -0.58 5.77
CA GLY A 44 25.27 0.87 5.59
C GLY A 44 24.09 1.59 4.96
N VAL A 45 22.92 0.96 4.85
CA VAL A 45 21.80 1.62 4.20
C VAL A 45 20.41 1.32 4.78
N THR A 46 19.91 2.24 5.58
CA THR A 46 18.63 2.18 6.28
C THR A 46 17.41 2.60 5.44
N ASP A 47 17.57 3.37 4.34
CA ASP A 47 16.43 4.03 3.67
C ASP A 47 15.77 3.31 2.46
N ILE A 48 16.22 2.11 2.09
CA ILE A 48 15.49 1.23 1.10
C ILE A 48 14.72 0.12 1.78
N HIS A 49 14.75 0.09 3.10
CA HIS A 49 13.85 -0.76 3.83
C HIS A 49 12.40 -0.29 3.72
N THR A 50 12.14 0.93 3.26
CA THR A 50 10.80 1.54 3.21
C THR A 50 9.79 0.73 2.41
N ILE A 51 10.16 0.20 1.23
CA ILE A 51 9.23 -0.59 0.40
C ILE A 51 8.93 -1.97 1.02
N PRO A 52 9.93 -2.80 1.38
CA PRO A 52 9.67 -4.07 2.08
C PRO A 52 8.96 -3.87 3.42
N LEU A 53 9.33 -2.83 4.17
CA LEU A 53 8.72 -2.50 5.45
C LEU A 53 7.24 -2.11 5.28
N PHE A 54 6.92 -1.30 4.26
CA PHE A 54 5.53 -0.99 3.93
C PHE A 54 4.74 -2.26 3.59
N LEU A 55 5.31 -3.19 2.82
CA LEU A 55 4.68 -4.46 2.50
C LEU A 55 4.44 -5.33 3.75
N ILE A 56 5.40 -5.38 4.67
CA ILE A 56 5.26 -6.08 5.96
C ILE A 56 4.14 -5.45 6.80
N ILE A 57 4.17 -4.13 6.97
CA ILE A 57 3.16 -3.40 7.77
C ILE A 57 1.78 -3.59 7.18
N ALA A 58 1.62 -3.43 5.86
CA ALA A 58 0.35 -3.67 5.17
C ALA A 58 -0.12 -5.12 5.37
N GLY A 59 0.77 -6.10 5.23
CA GLY A 59 0.46 -7.51 5.46
C GLY A 59 0.01 -7.81 6.90
N ILE A 60 0.67 -7.21 7.90
CA ILE A 60 0.27 -7.32 9.32
C ILE A 60 -1.12 -6.72 9.54
N LEU A 61 -1.41 -5.54 8.98
CA LEU A 61 -2.73 -4.93 9.10
C LEU A 61 -3.81 -5.81 8.47
N ILE A 62 -3.58 -6.32 7.26
CA ILE A 62 -4.51 -7.23 6.56
C ILE A 62 -4.77 -8.48 7.41
N PHE A 63 -3.73 -9.08 7.98
CA PHE A 63 -3.83 -10.25 8.84
C PHE A 63 -4.65 -9.94 10.12
N LEU A 64 -4.33 -8.85 10.81
CA LEU A 64 -4.99 -8.46 12.07
C LEU A 64 -6.47 -8.12 11.87
N ILE A 65 -6.85 -7.56 10.73
CA ILE A 65 -8.25 -7.24 10.41
C ILE A 65 -9.02 -8.52 10.03
N SER A 66 -8.44 -9.36 9.17
CA SER A 66 -9.13 -10.55 8.66
C SER A 66 -9.25 -11.68 9.69
N LEU A 67 -8.32 -11.77 10.65
CA LEU A 67 -8.32 -12.82 11.67
C LEU A 67 -9.57 -12.81 12.57
N PRO A 68 -10.02 -11.69 13.17
CA PRO A 68 -11.30 -11.61 13.89
C PRO A 68 -12.51 -11.91 13.01
N GLY A 69 -12.49 -11.52 11.73
CA GLY A 69 -13.56 -11.81 10.77
C GLY A 69 -13.71 -13.32 10.52
N PHE A 70 -12.58 -13.99 10.26
CA PHE A 70 -12.52 -15.43 10.04
C PHE A 70 -12.89 -16.23 11.29
N ILE A 71 -12.19 -16.00 12.41
CA ILE A 71 -12.43 -16.72 13.68
C ILE A 71 -13.84 -16.42 14.20
N GLY A 72 -14.27 -15.16 14.16
CA GLY A 72 -15.58 -14.73 14.62
C GLY A 72 -16.72 -15.40 13.84
N ALA A 73 -16.59 -15.53 12.53
CA ALA A 73 -17.58 -16.21 11.70
C ALA A 73 -17.52 -17.74 11.86
N MET A 74 -16.33 -18.33 11.93
CA MET A 74 -16.15 -19.79 12.04
C MET A 74 -16.62 -20.35 13.38
N PHE A 75 -16.17 -19.74 14.49
CA PHE A 75 -16.51 -20.16 15.84
C PHE A 75 -17.77 -19.50 16.40
N LYS A 76 -18.46 -18.70 15.59
CA LYS A 76 -19.67 -17.97 15.97
C LYS A 76 -19.46 -17.13 17.24
N MET A 77 -18.38 -16.34 17.25
CA MET A 77 -18.05 -15.46 18.38
C MET A 77 -18.50 -14.01 18.08
N PRO A 78 -19.60 -13.51 18.67
CA PRO A 78 -20.16 -12.20 18.32
C PRO A 78 -19.28 -11.03 18.79
N SER A 79 -18.41 -11.21 19.78
CA SER A 79 -17.41 -10.21 20.17
C SER A 79 -16.38 -9.97 19.07
N LEU A 80 -15.82 -11.03 18.48
CA LEU A 80 -14.82 -10.93 17.41
C LEU A 80 -15.40 -10.34 16.12
N LEU A 81 -16.65 -10.67 15.78
CA LEU A 81 -17.35 -10.05 14.64
C LEU A 81 -17.60 -8.56 14.83
N ARG A 82 -17.87 -8.11 16.07
CA ARG A 82 -17.97 -6.68 16.39
C ARG A 82 -16.61 -6.00 16.28
N LEU A 83 -15.54 -6.62 16.80
CA LEU A 83 -14.17 -6.10 16.64
C LEU A 83 -13.79 -5.95 15.17
N PHE A 84 -14.04 -6.97 14.35
CA PHE A 84 -13.86 -6.91 12.90
C PHE A 84 -14.57 -5.71 12.27
N ALA A 85 -15.86 -5.50 12.59
CA ALA A 85 -16.62 -4.37 12.07
C ALA A 85 -16.06 -3.01 12.52
N PHE A 86 -15.64 -2.87 13.78
CA PHE A 86 -15.02 -1.64 14.27
C PHE A 86 -13.68 -1.34 13.59
N LEU A 87 -12.85 -2.36 13.36
CA LEU A 87 -11.60 -2.21 12.62
C LEU A 87 -11.86 -1.71 11.20
N LEU A 88 -12.83 -2.30 10.49
CA LEU A 88 -13.18 -1.83 9.14
C LEU A 88 -13.71 -0.40 9.12
N ILE A 89 -14.54 0.01 10.10
CA ILE A 89 -15.00 1.40 10.21
C ILE A 89 -13.82 2.36 10.39
N PHE A 90 -12.84 1.99 11.22
CA PHE A 90 -11.62 2.77 11.38
C PHE A 90 -10.85 2.90 10.06
N PHE A 91 -10.74 1.83 9.27
CA PHE A 91 -10.10 1.88 7.95
C PHE A 91 -10.84 2.76 6.95
N ILE A 92 -12.18 2.75 6.93
CA ILE A 92 -12.99 3.67 6.11
C ILE A 92 -12.63 5.13 6.45
N ILE A 93 -12.52 5.47 7.73
CA ILE A 93 -12.17 6.83 8.17
C ILE A 93 -10.76 7.21 7.68
N VAL A 94 -9.78 6.30 7.84
CA VAL A 94 -8.41 6.51 7.37
C VAL A 94 -8.37 6.69 5.85
N GLN A 95 -9.13 5.89 5.10
CA GLN A 95 -9.20 5.96 3.64
C GLN A 95 -9.75 7.32 3.17
N LEU A 96 -10.83 7.81 3.79
CA LEU A 96 -11.40 9.11 3.49
C LEU A 96 -10.43 10.25 3.83
N ALA A 97 -9.79 10.18 5.00
CA ALA A 97 -8.79 11.15 5.42
C ALA A 97 -7.58 11.19 4.46
N ALA A 98 -7.08 10.02 4.05
CA ALA A 98 -6.00 9.91 3.08
C ALA A 98 -6.37 10.51 1.72
N GLY A 99 -7.57 10.23 1.22
CA GLY A 99 -8.08 10.81 -0.03
C GLY A 99 -8.14 12.35 0.01
N ILE A 100 -8.64 12.92 1.11
CA ILE A 100 -8.66 14.37 1.32
C ILE A 100 -7.23 14.92 1.39
N CYS A 101 -6.33 14.26 2.13
CA CYS A 101 -4.95 14.70 2.27
C CYS A 101 -4.21 14.78 0.93
N VAL A 102 -4.46 13.83 0.01
CA VAL A 102 -3.87 13.85 -1.34
C VAL A 102 -4.29 15.07 -2.13
N ILE A 103 -5.55 15.49 -2.02
CA ILE A 103 -6.08 16.64 -2.74
C ILE A 103 -5.52 17.95 -2.15
N VAL A 104 -5.51 18.07 -0.81
CA VAL A 104 -5.20 19.33 -0.13
C VAL A 104 -3.70 19.60 0.00
N TYR A 105 -2.86 18.58 0.21
CA TYR A 105 -1.46 18.77 0.60
C TYR A 105 -0.45 18.48 -0.51
N LYS A 106 -0.57 19.18 -1.66
CA LYS A 106 0.40 19.06 -2.78
C LYS A 106 1.84 19.19 -2.31
N GLU A 107 2.17 20.31 -1.67
CA GLU A 107 3.55 20.63 -1.28
C GLU A 107 4.14 19.58 -0.34
N LYS A 108 3.35 19.04 0.59
CA LYS A 108 3.84 18.01 1.51
C LYS A 108 4.12 16.70 0.77
N ILE A 109 3.26 16.30 -0.16
CA ILE A 109 3.46 15.08 -0.96
C ILE A 109 4.70 15.21 -1.83
N ASP A 110 4.81 16.32 -2.54
CA ASP A 110 5.99 16.64 -3.36
C ASP A 110 7.27 16.59 -2.51
N GLN A 111 7.31 17.31 -1.38
CA GLN A 111 8.47 17.29 -0.48
C GLN A 111 8.80 15.89 0.04
N HIS A 112 7.79 15.09 0.37
CA HIS A 112 7.99 13.75 0.92
C HIS A 112 8.57 12.79 -0.12
N VAL A 113 8.04 12.85 -1.35
CA VAL A 113 8.54 12.06 -2.49
C VAL A 113 9.93 12.54 -2.90
N THR A 114 10.14 13.86 -2.94
CA THR A 114 11.44 14.46 -3.23
C THR A 114 12.51 13.96 -2.28
N LYS A 115 12.27 14.04 -0.97
CA LYS A 115 13.20 13.52 0.06
C LYS A 115 13.45 12.03 -0.10
N PHE A 116 12.38 11.24 -0.30
CA PHE A 116 12.50 9.81 -0.52
C PHE A 116 13.44 9.49 -1.70
N MET A 117 13.24 10.13 -2.85
CA MET A 117 14.10 9.94 -4.02
C MET A 117 15.54 10.40 -3.79
N GLN A 118 15.75 11.52 -3.12
CA GLN A 118 17.09 12.00 -2.77
C GLN A 118 17.82 11.02 -1.85
N ASP A 119 17.12 10.44 -0.88
CA ASP A 119 17.70 9.47 0.05
C ASP A 119 18.00 8.15 -0.66
N LEU A 120 17.16 7.71 -1.61
CA LEU A 120 17.48 6.59 -2.51
C LEU A 120 18.76 6.82 -3.31
N ILE A 121 18.92 8.02 -3.90
CA ILE A 121 20.10 8.38 -4.70
C ILE A 121 21.36 8.42 -3.83
N LYS A 122 21.31 9.04 -2.65
CA LYS A 122 22.43 9.03 -1.68
C LYS A 122 22.83 7.61 -1.31
N LYS A 123 21.83 6.77 -1.03
CA LYS A 123 21.99 5.35 -0.70
C LYS A 123 22.62 4.56 -1.86
N TYR A 124 22.24 4.82 -3.11
CA TYR A 124 22.91 4.25 -4.27
C TYR A 124 24.37 4.72 -4.38
N LYS A 125 24.62 6.03 -4.34
CA LYS A 125 25.99 6.60 -4.43
C LYS A 125 26.94 6.04 -3.35
N LYS A 126 26.42 5.71 -2.17
CA LYS A 126 27.20 5.10 -1.08
C LYS A 126 27.49 3.61 -1.27
N THR A 127 26.57 2.86 -1.89
CA THR A 127 26.63 1.38 -1.88
C THR A 127 26.80 0.74 -3.25
N SER A 128 26.61 1.49 -4.32
CA SER A 128 26.68 1.04 -5.72
C SER A 128 25.85 -0.22 -6.03
N LYS A 129 24.78 -0.50 -5.25
CA LYS A 129 23.94 -1.67 -5.48
C LYS A 129 23.03 -1.44 -6.68
N GLU A 130 23.16 -2.28 -7.70
CA GLU A 130 22.34 -2.21 -8.92
C GLU A 130 20.84 -2.41 -8.67
N SER A 131 20.45 -3.17 -7.63
CA SER A 131 19.03 -3.33 -7.25
C SER A 131 18.37 -2.01 -6.85
N ILE A 132 19.14 -1.11 -6.22
CA ILE A 132 18.68 0.23 -5.85
C ILE A 132 18.53 1.08 -7.10
N LEU A 133 19.55 1.07 -7.97
CA LEU A 133 19.53 1.84 -9.20
C LEU A 133 18.37 1.42 -10.10
N TRP A 134 18.12 0.11 -10.21
CA TRP A 134 16.98 -0.42 -10.94
C TRP A 134 15.65 0.11 -10.38
N SER A 135 15.51 0.19 -9.06
CA SER A 135 14.29 0.72 -8.42
C SER A 135 14.11 2.21 -8.72
N ILE A 136 15.19 3.01 -8.62
CA ILE A 136 15.16 4.44 -8.95
C ILE A 136 14.80 4.64 -10.42
N ARG A 137 15.47 3.92 -11.34
CA ARG A 137 15.19 3.97 -12.78
C ARG A 137 13.77 3.56 -13.09
N ARG A 138 13.22 2.56 -12.38
CA ARG A 138 11.83 2.14 -12.58
C ARG A 138 10.86 3.25 -12.23
N ILE A 139 11.05 3.94 -11.10
CA ILE A 139 10.22 5.10 -10.72
C ILE A 139 10.34 6.20 -11.77
N GLN A 140 11.57 6.63 -12.06
CA GLN A 140 11.87 7.68 -13.04
C GLN A 140 11.26 7.40 -14.42
N ASN A 141 11.35 6.16 -14.91
CA ASN A 141 10.75 5.78 -16.19
C ASN A 141 9.22 5.63 -16.13
N SER A 142 8.65 5.24 -14.98
CA SER A 142 7.20 5.10 -14.84
C SER A 142 6.50 6.46 -14.81
N PHE A 143 7.16 7.48 -14.26
CA PHE A 143 6.62 8.83 -14.10
C PHE A 143 7.30 9.88 -14.99
N ASN A 144 8.17 9.46 -15.92
CA ASN A 144 8.96 10.33 -16.81
C ASN A 144 9.64 11.50 -16.08
N CYS A 145 10.27 11.21 -14.94
CA CYS A 145 10.88 12.19 -14.05
C CYS A 145 12.35 11.84 -13.76
N CYS A 146 13.12 12.77 -13.20
CA CYS A 146 14.46 12.48 -12.69
C CYS A 146 14.78 13.17 -11.37
N GLY A 147 15.44 12.43 -10.47
CA GLY A 147 15.76 12.93 -9.14
C GLY A 147 14.52 13.06 -8.26
N GLY A 148 14.70 13.63 -7.08
CA GLY A 148 13.58 14.05 -6.23
C GLY A 148 13.03 15.39 -6.70
N ALA A 149 13.87 16.43 -6.62
CA ALA A 149 13.53 17.79 -7.04
C ALA A 149 13.86 18.03 -8.52
N GLY A 150 14.81 17.27 -9.08
CA GLY A 150 15.19 17.34 -10.48
C GLY A 150 16.53 16.64 -10.76
N PRO A 151 17.02 16.70 -12.01
CA PRO A 151 18.26 16.05 -12.44
C PRO A 151 19.50 16.43 -11.61
N VAL A 152 19.49 17.64 -11.04
CA VAL A 152 20.57 18.17 -10.21
C VAL A 152 20.90 17.28 -9.01
N ASP A 153 19.95 16.49 -8.51
CA ASP A 153 20.17 15.53 -7.40
C ASP A 153 21.24 14.46 -7.75
N TRP A 154 21.53 14.27 -9.03
CA TRP A 154 22.59 13.38 -9.50
C TRP A 154 23.99 14.02 -9.50
N ASN A 155 24.15 15.31 -9.15
CA ASN A 155 25.43 16.03 -9.06
C ASN A 155 26.27 15.94 -10.35
N GLY A 156 25.65 16.15 -11.53
CA GLY A 156 26.35 16.16 -12.82
C GLY A 156 26.25 14.86 -13.62
N ASP A 157 25.86 13.74 -12.99
CA ASP A 157 25.68 12.45 -13.67
C ASP A 157 24.29 12.27 -14.34
N GLN A 158 23.54 13.35 -14.51
CA GLN A 158 22.18 13.30 -15.06
C GLN A 158 22.08 12.62 -16.44
N ILE A 159 23.13 12.76 -17.27
CA ILE A 159 23.21 12.11 -18.59
C ILE A 159 23.26 10.59 -18.48
N LYS A 160 23.65 10.01 -17.33
CA LYS A 160 23.70 8.55 -17.14
C LYS A 160 22.43 7.99 -16.50
N TYR A 161 21.71 8.84 -15.74
CA TYR A 161 20.67 8.38 -14.82
C TYR A 161 19.28 8.94 -15.11
N CYS A 162 19.12 9.99 -15.93
CA CYS A 162 17.85 10.68 -16.17
C CYS A 162 17.19 10.37 -17.52
N CYS A 163 17.41 9.21 -18.13
CA CYS A 163 16.76 8.86 -19.40
C CYS A 163 16.15 7.45 -19.42
N LYS A 164 15.33 7.23 -20.44
CA LYS A 164 14.67 5.95 -20.72
C LYS A 164 15.72 4.90 -21.09
N SER A 165 15.59 3.69 -20.54
CA SER A 165 16.59 2.62 -20.66
C SER A 165 16.93 2.29 -22.12
N GLY A 166 18.15 2.61 -22.56
CA GLY A 166 18.68 2.40 -23.91
C GLY A 166 19.93 3.27 -24.10
N GLU A 167 20.97 2.74 -24.73
CA GLU A 167 22.31 3.33 -24.83
C GLU A 167 22.31 4.79 -25.28
N ASN A 168 23.12 5.61 -24.60
CA ASN A 168 23.36 7.03 -24.84
C ASN A 168 22.10 7.90 -24.71
N CYS A 169 21.83 8.39 -23.49
CA CYS A 169 20.97 9.55 -23.30
C CYS A 169 21.59 10.72 -24.09
N GLY A 170 21.13 10.94 -25.32
CA GLY A 170 21.45 12.13 -26.10
C GLY A 170 20.71 13.34 -25.50
N ASN A 171 19.91 14.02 -26.32
CA ASN A 171 19.14 15.20 -25.90
C ASN A 171 17.85 14.89 -25.11
N THR A 172 17.54 13.61 -24.85
CA THR A 172 16.29 13.19 -24.18
C THR A 172 16.54 12.86 -22.70
N THR A 173 16.64 13.90 -21.88
CA THR A 173 16.74 13.78 -20.41
C THR A 173 15.45 14.28 -19.77
N PHE A 174 14.93 13.54 -18.79
CA PHE A 174 13.81 14.02 -17.97
C PHE A 174 14.26 15.22 -17.15
N THR A 175 13.50 16.32 -17.19
CA THR A 175 13.84 17.58 -16.51
C THR A 175 13.02 17.82 -15.25
N ILE A 176 11.87 17.15 -15.12
CA ILE A 176 10.94 17.32 -14.00
C ILE A 176 11.35 16.40 -12.84
N GLY A 177 11.34 16.94 -11.62
CA GLY A 177 11.55 16.16 -10.38
C GLY A 177 10.43 15.16 -10.13
N CYS A 178 10.76 13.99 -9.60
CA CYS A 178 9.76 12.96 -9.32
C CYS A 178 8.74 13.36 -8.24
N GLY A 179 9.07 14.30 -7.36
CA GLY A 179 8.12 14.84 -6.39
C GLY A 179 6.89 15.47 -7.04
N SER A 180 7.09 16.44 -7.93
CA SER A 180 6.00 17.06 -8.69
C SER A 180 5.35 16.05 -9.64
N ALA A 181 6.15 15.27 -10.39
CA ALA A 181 5.61 14.37 -11.40
C ALA A 181 4.68 13.29 -10.82
N ILE A 182 5.00 12.75 -9.64
CA ILE A 182 4.13 11.77 -8.97
C ILE A 182 2.84 12.43 -8.50
N TYR A 183 2.90 13.64 -7.95
CA TYR A 183 1.68 14.37 -7.58
C TYR A 183 0.80 14.67 -8.80
N ASP A 184 1.41 15.15 -9.89
CA ASP A 184 0.68 15.49 -11.11
C ASP A 184 0.07 14.21 -11.74
N ALA A 185 0.76 13.07 -11.68
CA ALA A 185 0.21 11.77 -12.08
C ALA A 185 -0.94 11.30 -11.18
N LEU A 186 -0.91 11.60 -9.88
CA LEU A 186 -2.04 11.32 -8.96
C LEU A 186 -3.26 12.17 -9.34
N GLN A 187 -3.07 13.42 -9.74
CA GLN A 187 -4.15 14.32 -10.15
C GLN A 187 -4.72 13.96 -11.53
N GLU A 188 -3.85 13.63 -12.49
CA GLU A 188 -4.26 13.20 -13.82
C GLU A 188 -5.11 11.92 -13.76
N ASN A 189 -4.74 10.99 -12.89
CA ASN A 189 -5.45 9.73 -12.69
C ASN A 189 -6.45 9.76 -11.51
N ALA A 190 -6.76 10.94 -10.97
CA ALA A 190 -7.56 11.08 -9.75
C ALA A 190 -8.94 10.42 -9.86
N VAL A 191 -9.55 10.46 -11.04
CA VAL A 191 -10.86 9.81 -11.30
C VAL A 191 -10.75 8.29 -11.12
N ILE A 192 -9.73 7.66 -11.70
CA ILE A 192 -9.52 6.22 -11.62
C ILE A 192 -9.24 5.82 -10.16
N ILE A 193 -8.35 6.55 -9.48
CA ILE A 193 -8.02 6.32 -8.08
C ILE A 193 -9.28 6.46 -7.21
N GLY A 194 -10.09 7.50 -7.45
CA GLY A 194 -11.35 7.73 -6.76
C GLY A 194 -12.35 6.58 -6.95
N ILE A 195 -12.46 6.03 -8.15
CA ILE A 195 -13.32 4.85 -8.42
C ILE A 195 -12.83 3.63 -7.64
N VAL A 196 -11.53 3.34 -7.68
CA VAL A 196 -10.94 2.20 -6.95
C VAL A 196 -11.17 2.33 -5.45
N LEU A 197 -10.92 3.52 -4.88
CA LEU A 197 -11.17 3.79 -3.47
C LEU A 197 -12.66 3.67 -3.11
N SER A 198 -13.55 4.14 -3.98
CA SER A 198 -15.00 4.04 -3.77
C SER A 198 -15.46 2.58 -3.73
N ILE A 199 -14.98 1.74 -4.66
CA ILE A 199 -15.28 0.30 -4.68
C ILE A 199 -14.77 -0.38 -3.41
N PHE A 200 -13.54 -0.06 -2.99
CA PHE A 200 -12.95 -0.60 -1.76
C PHE A 200 -13.80 -0.23 -0.53
N CYS A 201 -14.20 1.03 -0.41
CA CYS A 201 -15.06 1.50 0.68
C CYS A 201 -16.42 0.79 0.68
N LEU A 202 -17.04 0.55 -0.49
CA LEU A 202 -18.30 -0.19 -0.58
C LEU A 202 -18.14 -1.64 -0.08
N ILE A 203 -17.04 -2.31 -0.41
CA ILE A 203 -16.74 -3.66 0.07
C ILE A 203 -16.58 -3.66 1.61
N GLU A 204 -15.91 -2.67 2.17
CA GLU A 204 -15.76 -2.51 3.62
C GLU A 204 -17.13 -2.30 4.30
N VAL A 205 -17.98 -1.42 3.76
CA VAL A 205 -19.33 -1.17 4.29
C VAL A 205 -20.18 -2.45 4.26
N ILE A 206 -20.16 -3.20 3.16
CA ILE A 206 -20.86 -4.48 3.07
C ILE A 206 -20.34 -5.45 4.14
N SER A 207 -19.03 -5.51 4.33
CA SER A 207 -18.39 -6.39 5.31
C SER A 207 -18.74 -6.00 6.76
N VAL A 208 -18.78 -4.69 7.06
CA VAL A 208 -19.23 -4.13 8.35
C VAL A 208 -20.69 -4.52 8.63
N VAL A 209 -21.58 -4.27 7.69
CA VAL A 209 -23.01 -4.61 7.80
C VAL A 209 -23.18 -6.12 8.02
N SER A 210 -22.45 -6.92 7.25
CA SER A 210 -22.47 -8.39 7.36
C SER A 210 -21.97 -8.86 8.73
N GLY A 211 -20.88 -8.28 9.22
CA GLY A 211 -20.32 -8.56 10.55
C GLY A 211 -21.30 -8.25 11.67
N PHE A 212 -21.96 -7.09 11.65
CA PHE A 212 -22.96 -6.72 12.65
C PHE A 212 -24.22 -7.58 12.59
N ILE A 213 -24.74 -7.87 11.38
CA ILE A 213 -25.90 -8.75 11.20
C ILE A 213 -25.59 -10.13 11.79
N LEU A 214 -24.44 -10.71 11.44
CA LEU A 214 -24.05 -12.02 11.92
C LEU A 214 -23.83 -12.02 13.44
N ALA A 215 -23.17 -11.00 13.99
CA ALA A 215 -22.96 -10.86 15.44
C ALA A 215 -24.29 -10.78 16.21
N LYS A 216 -25.23 -9.93 15.74
CA LYS A 216 -26.55 -9.78 16.37
C LYS A 216 -27.36 -11.07 16.32
N ARG A 217 -27.34 -11.76 15.17
CA ARG A 217 -28.04 -13.04 15.00
C ARG A 217 -27.46 -14.14 15.88
N ILE A 218 -26.15 -14.19 16.07
CA ILE A 218 -25.53 -15.17 16.98
C ILE A 218 -25.87 -14.84 18.43
N SER A 219 -25.74 -13.57 18.84
CA SER A 219 -25.99 -13.16 20.23
C SER A 219 -27.45 -13.33 20.67
N GLY A 220 -28.43 -13.12 19.79
CA GLY A 220 -29.84 -13.31 20.12
C GLY A 220 -30.31 -14.76 20.11
N ASN A 221 -29.43 -15.71 19.76
CA ASN A 221 -29.72 -17.15 19.78
C ASN A 221 -29.05 -17.88 20.96
N SER A 222 -28.23 -17.18 21.75
CA SER A 222 -27.61 -17.66 22.99
C SER A 222 -28.44 -17.23 24.20
#